data_AF-A0A1L3FFD9-F1
#
_entry.id   AF-A0A1L3FFD9-F1
#
_cell.length_a   1.000
_cell.length_b   1.000
_cell.length_c   1.000
_cell.angle_alpha   90.00
_cell.angle_beta   90.00
_cell.angle_gamma   90.00
#
_symmetry.space_group_name_H-M   'P 1'
#
loop_
_entity.id
_entity.type
_entity.pdbx_description
1 polymer ?
#
loop_
_entity_poly.entity_id
_entity_poly.type
_entity_poly.pdbx_seq_one_letter_code
_entity_poly.pdbx_strand_id
1 'polypeptide(L)'
;MKITDADSLFATLTKAITDLFVSDTVDQAAIDKCCALPLSNSADIANIFAGHGGFISWYNATLASTAAFRHRGKISTDAGVASRFDAFWNQIPAIFSAPRTSALEFAAVMCLGIQENNGDMSCDPEKVGTEGYPGLAYAFEKIPGLKSSYNVNDDLGNWTALKLFKDAGYVAEHQALAGYHQVVDRGIDPAWGTTFWPKTFPTKPDTSVNGFVMEADFFKFRGRGVIQTTGREDYGVLIDYVMNNAPTLGNANLTQLRGTWDAYPAAGASKKDTIASRSTNAHWDTAFGEGIILAAAISEDSRIKSDYLKLATDAKTLNGGKATKGSLYFMARKINGGSYPDEVVPMMKALIRAIAAL
;
A
#
# COMPACT_ATOMS: atom_id res chain seq x y z
N MET A 1 36.79 17.10 -35.63
CA MET A 1 35.74 16.13 -35.99
C MET A 1 34.39 16.83 -35.75
N LYS A 2 33.71 17.30 -36.80
CA LYS A 2 32.40 17.99 -36.68
C LYS A 2 31.33 16.90 -36.72
N ILE A 3 30.63 16.69 -35.61
CA ILE A 3 29.43 15.83 -35.58
C ILE A 3 28.30 16.69 -36.14
N THR A 4 27.89 16.41 -37.38
CA THR A 4 26.92 17.23 -38.14
C THR A 4 25.50 16.71 -38.09
N ASP A 5 25.20 15.72 -37.24
CA ASP A 5 23.91 15.07 -37.25
C ASP A 5 23.33 14.95 -35.83
N ALA A 6 22.43 15.87 -35.52
CA ALA A 6 21.72 15.93 -34.24
C ALA A 6 20.93 14.63 -33.97
N ASP A 7 20.50 13.94 -35.02
CA ASP A 7 19.77 12.68 -34.93
C ASP A 7 20.67 11.52 -34.47
N SER A 8 21.95 11.53 -34.88
CA SER A 8 22.93 10.53 -34.42
C SER A 8 23.32 10.74 -32.94
N LEU A 9 23.35 11.99 -32.48
CA LEU A 9 23.61 12.33 -31.09
C LEU A 9 22.42 11.91 -30.22
N PHE A 10 21.19 12.22 -30.65
CA PHE A 10 19.98 11.78 -29.97
C PHE A 10 19.88 10.26 -29.92
N ALA A 11 20.10 9.55 -31.04
CA ALA A 11 20.08 8.09 -31.06
C ALA A 11 21.15 7.46 -30.17
N THR A 12 22.35 8.05 -30.12
CA THR A 12 23.45 7.60 -29.24
C THR A 12 23.13 7.90 -27.77
N LEU A 13 22.53 9.05 -27.46
CA LEU A 13 22.06 9.36 -26.12
C LEU A 13 20.95 8.41 -25.70
N THR A 14 19.94 8.19 -26.54
CA THR A 14 18.82 7.27 -26.29
C THR A 14 19.33 5.85 -26.10
N LYS A 15 20.31 5.39 -26.88
CA LYS A 15 20.92 4.07 -26.72
C LYS A 15 21.75 3.99 -25.44
N ALA A 16 22.59 4.98 -25.14
CA ALA A 16 23.37 5.01 -23.89
C ALA A 16 22.45 5.06 -22.66
N ILE A 17 21.35 5.80 -22.72
CA ILE A 17 20.28 5.85 -21.72
C ILE A 17 19.61 4.48 -21.61
N THR A 18 19.25 3.85 -22.73
CA THR A 18 18.64 2.50 -22.74
C THR A 18 19.59 1.46 -22.13
N ASP A 19 20.85 1.43 -22.53
CA ASP A 19 21.87 0.50 -22.03
C ASP A 19 22.18 0.76 -20.54
N LEU A 20 22.15 2.01 -20.07
CA LEU A 20 22.26 2.36 -18.65
C LEU A 20 21.14 1.74 -17.81
N PHE A 21 19.95 1.54 -18.41
CA PHE A 21 18.77 0.98 -17.75
C PHE A 21 18.61 -0.54 -17.91
N VAL A 22 19.43 -1.19 -18.72
CA VAL A 22 19.37 -2.65 -18.97
C VAL A 22 20.29 -3.45 -18.04
N SER A 23 21.24 -2.83 -17.31
CA SER A 23 22.01 -3.56 -16.29
C SER A 23 21.10 -4.18 -15.22
N ASP A 24 21.32 -5.46 -14.93
CA ASP A 24 20.60 -6.22 -13.89
C ASP A 24 21.06 -5.85 -12.47
N THR A 25 22.08 -5.00 -12.31
CA THR A 25 22.61 -4.59 -11.00
C THR A 25 22.76 -3.08 -10.89
N VAL A 26 22.67 -2.60 -9.65
CA VAL A 26 23.06 -1.22 -9.27
C VAL A 26 24.51 -1.25 -8.81
N ASP A 27 25.38 -0.45 -9.42
CA ASP A 27 26.79 -0.35 -9.00
C ASP A 27 26.94 0.47 -7.70
N GLN A 28 28.11 0.36 -7.07
CA GLN A 28 28.39 1.04 -5.81
C GLN A 28 28.33 2.57 -5.94
N ALA A 29 28.76 3.13 -7.09
CA ALA A 29 28.79 4.58 -7.27
C ALA A 29 27.38 5.17 -7.31
N ALA A 30 26.43 4.48 -7.94
CA ALA A 30 25.03 4.88 -7.93
C ALA A 30 24.42 4.78 -6.52
N ILE A 31 24.75 3.72 -5.78
CA ILE A 31 24.31 3.55 -4.39
C ILE A 31 24.85 4.69 -3.51
N ASP A 32 26.17 4.95 -3.56
CA ASP A 32 26.81 6.00 -2.78
C ASP A 32 26.20 7.38 -3.07
N LYS A 33 25.96 7.70 -4.34
CA LYS A 33 25.29 8.94 -4.75
C LYS A 33 23.90 9.07 -4.15
N CYS A 34 23.06 8.05 -4.28
CA CYS A 34 21.71 8.07 -3.74
C CYS A 34 21.69 8.11 -2.19
N CYS A 35 22.64 7.44 -1.54
CA CYS A 35 22.81 7.50 -0.07
C CYS A 35 23.27 8.88 0.41
N ALA A 36 24.03 9.62 -0.40
CA ALA A 36 24.50 10.97 -0.08
C ALA A 36 23.44 12.07 -0.22
N LEU A 37 22.24 11.74 -0.71
CA LEU A 37 21.10 12.66 -0.87
C LEU A 37 20.09 12.45 0.28
N PRO A 38 20.22 13.19 1.41
CA PRO A 38 19.29 13.07 2.52
C PRO A 38 17.95 13.74 2.21
N LEU A 39 16.87 13.09 2.60
CA LEU A 39 15.49 13.56 2.42
C LEU A 39 14.78 13.60 3.76
N SER A 40 14.15 14.72 4.09
CA SER A 40 13.37 14.90 5.33
C SER A 40 11.88 15.11 5.05
N ASN A 41 11.52 15.55 3.84
CA ASN A 41 10.15 15.88 3.43
C ASN A 41 10.04 15.97 1.88
N SER A 42 8.87 16.38 1.37
CA SER A 42 8.65 16.48 -0.08
C SER A 42 9.42 17.65 -0.74
N ALA A 43 9.76 18.70 -0.01
CA ALA A 43 10.55 19.81 -0.53
C ALA A 43 11.99 19.39 -0.85
N ASP A 44 12.60 18.53 -0.02
CA ASP A 44 13.92 17.96 -0.30
C ASP A 44 13.89 17.12 -1.60
N ILE A 45 12.80 16.38 -1.83
CA ILE A 45 12.60 15.65 -3.08
C ILE A 45 12.45 16.63 -4.25
N ALA A 46 11.62 17.67 -4.11
CA ALA A 46 11.44 18.68 -5.15
C ALA A 46 12.77 19.35 -5.54
N ASN A 47 13.67 19.58 -4.57
CA ASN A 47 14.99 20.15 -4.82
C ASN A 47 15.89 19.26 -5.69
N ILE A 48 15.87 17.94 -5.50
CA ILE A 48 16.61 17.00 -6.37
C ILE A 48 16.16 17.14 -7.83
N PHE A 49 14.86 17.34 -8.06
CA PHE A 49 14.27 17.38 -9.39
C PHE A 49 13.91 18.80 -9.87
N ALA A 50 14.46 19.85 -9.25
CA ALA A 50 14.06 21.23 -9.53
C ALA A 50 14.27 21.64 -10.99
N GLY A 51 15.37 21.18 -11.62
CA GLY A 51 15.66 21.40 -13.04
C GLY A 51 14.72 20.67 -14.02
N HIS A 52 13.82 19.83 -13.50
CA HIS A 52 12.95 18.95 -14.29
C HIS A 52 11.46 19.15 -14.00
N GLY A 53 11.08 20.21 -13.27
CA GLY A 53 9.69 20.47 -12.91
C GLY A 53 9.13 19.50 -11.86
N GLY A 54 10.00 18.96 -10.99
CA GLY A 54 9.64 18.03 -9.92
C GLY A 54 9.71 16.55 -10.32
N PHE A 55 9.58 15.67 -9.33
CA PHE A 55 9.74 14.22 -9.50
C PHE A 55 8.78 13.63 -10.56
N ILE A 56 7.48 13.96 -10.48
CA ILE A 56 6.46 13.40 -11.39
C ILE A 56 6.75 13.77 -12.84
N SER A 57 7.07 15.04 -13.10
CA SER A 57 7.44 15.54 -14.44
C SER A 57 8.69 14.83 -14.97
N TRP A 58 9.73 14.72 -14.13
CA TRP A 58 10.97 14.03 -14.46
C TRP A 58 10.74 12.54 -14.76
N TYR A 59 10.00 11.82 -13.90
CA TYR A 59 9.69 10.41 -14.06
C TYR A 59 8.94 10.16 -15.37
N ASN A 60 7.92 10.98 -15.66
CA ASN A 60 7.11 10.86 -16.86
C ASN A 60 7.91 11.10 -18.15
N ALA A 61 8.91 11.97 -18.10
CA ALA A 61 9.79 12.26 -19.23
C ALA A 61 10.90 11.22 -19.42
N THR A 62 11.41 10.65 -18.32
CA THR A 62 12.67 9.87 -18.31
C THR A 62 12.44 8.37 -18.21
N LEU A 63 11.48 7.94 -17.38
CA LEU A 63 11.34 6.55 -16.95
C LEU A 63 10.06 5.87 -17.43
N ALA A 64 8.94 6.58 -17.49
CA ALA A 64 7.61 6.00 -17.74
C ALA A 64 7.49 5.16 -19.03
N SER A 65 8.33 5.43 -20.04
CA SER A 65 8.38 4.70 -21.31
C SER A 65 9.47 3.63 -21.40
N THR A 66 10.31 3.50 -20.38
CA THR A 66 11.40 2.51 -20.34
C THR A 66 10.85 1.10 -20.14
N ALA A 67 11.66 0.08 -20.45
CA ALA A 67 11.25 -1.31 -20.33
C ALA A 67 10.78 -1.70 -18.92
N ALA A 68 11.38 -1.12 -17.88
CA ALA A 68 11.04 -1.40 -16.48
C ALA A 68 9.70 -0.80 -16.05
N PHE A 69 9.23 0.29 -16.67
CA PHE A 69 8.06 1.04 -16.23
C PHE A 69 6.91 1.08 -17.24
N ARG A 70 7.13 0.69 -18.50
CA ARG A 70 6.13 0.83 -19.58
C ARG A 70 4.78 0.16 -19.29
N HIS A 71 4.74 -0.87 -18.44
CA HIS A 71 3.49 -1.53 -18.05
C HIS A 71 2.65 -0.70 -17.08
N ARG A 72 3.27 0.21 -16.33
CA ARG A 72 2.59 1.19 -15.47
C ARG A 72 2.41 2.54 -16.15
N GLY A 73 3.37 2.93 -16.99
CA GLY A 73 3.31 4.17 -17.75
C GLY A 73 3.49 5.42 -16.89
N LYS A 74 2.77 6.48 -17.24
CA LYS A 74 2.91 7.82 -16.63
C LYS A 74 2.10 7.93 -15.35
N ILE A 75 2.65 8.62 -14.36
CA ILE A 75 1.91 9.12 -13.19
C ILE A 75 1.06 10.32 -13.66
N SER A 76 -0.18 10.44 -13.20
CA SER A 76 -1.01 11.61 -13.54
C SER A 76 -0.38 12.91 -13.00
N THR A 77 -0.49 13.98 -13.78
CA THR A 77 0.00 15.33 -13.43
C THR A 77 -1.11 16.20 -12.82
N ASP A 78 -2.25 15.63 -12.45
CA ASP A 78 -3.35 16.37 -11.83
C ASP A 78 -2.94 16.93 -10.48
N ALA A 79 -3.46 18.12 -10.13
CA ALA A 79 -3.13 18.80 -8.88
C ALA A 79 -3.43 17.94 -7.63
N GLY A 80 -4.45 17.07 -7.69
CA GLY A 80 -4.77 16.14 -6.62
C GLY A 80 -3.68 15.10 -6.37
N VAL A 81 -3.05 14.58 -7.43
CA VAL A 81 -1.94 13.62 -7.34
C VAL A 81 -0.70 14.30 -6.77
N ALA A 82 -0.37 15.49 -7.27
CA ALA A 82 0.76 16.27 -6.74
C ALA A 82 0.59 16.59 -5.24
N SER A 83 -0.62 16.99 -4.83
CA SER A 83 -0.91 17.27 -3.43
C SER A 83 -0.79 16.02 -2.53
N ARG A 84 -1.26 14.85 -3.00
CA ARG A 84 -1.10 13.59 -2.27
C ARG A 84 0.36 13.15 -2.18
N PHE A 85 1.12 13.31 -3.26
CA PHE A 85 2.56 13.07 -3.27
C PHE A 85 3.26 13.87 -2.17
N ASP A 86 3.01 15.19 -2.09
CA ASP A 86 3.59 16.04 -1.06
C ASP A 86 3.13 15.65 0.34
N ALA A 87 1.83 15.44 0.54
CA ALA A 87 1.27 15.07 1.83
C ALA A 87 1.87 13.76 2.36
N PHE A 88 2.08 12.77 1.50
CA PHE A 88 2.69 11.49 1.84
C PHE A 88 4.19 11.64 2.15
N TRP A 89 4.96 12.29 1.27
CA TRP A 89 6.42 12.40 1.46
C TRP A 89 6.83 13.40 2.55
N ASN A 90 5.93 14.28 3.00
CA ASN A 90 6.12 15.05 4.23
C ASN A 90 6.11 14.17 5.49
N GLN A 91 5.74 12.90 5.39
CA GLN A 91 5.73 11.93 6.48
C GLN A 91 6.95 11.02 6.52
N ILE A 92 8.07 11.38 5.86
CA ILE A 92 9.33 10.62 5.91
C ILE A 92 9.69 10.15 7.34
N PRO A 93 9.59 10.99 8.38
CA PRO A 93 9.86 10.53 9.75
C PRO A 93 9.00 9.35 10.21
N ALA A 94 7.74 9.30 9.79
CA ALA A 94 6.82 8.22 10.12
C ALA A 94 7.04 6.99 9.24
N ILE A 95 7.41 7.13 7.96
CA ILE A 95 7.67 6.00 7.04
C ILE A 95 8.91 5.22 7.49
N PHE A 96 9.99 5.91 7.83
CA PHE A 96 11.31 5.30 8.07
C PHE A 96 11.69 5.21 9.55
N SER A 97 10.83 5.70 10.46
CA SER A 97 11.13 5.82 11.89
C SER A 97 12.46 6.55 12.16
N ALA A 98 12.79 7.52 11.31
CA ALA A 98 14.03 8.28 11.35
C ALA A 98 13.79 9.69 10.78
N PRO A 99 14.43 10.75 11.30
CA PRO A 99 14.16 12.13 10.86
C PRO A 99 14.44 12.36 9.37
N ARG A 100 15.24 11.49 8.76
CA ARG A 100 15.61 11.53 7.35
C ARG A 100 15.73 10.12 6.79
N THR A 101 15.59 10.03 5.48
CA THR A 101 15.87 8.85 4.65
C THR A 101 16.85 9.22 3.53
N SER A 102 17.29 8.25 2.75
CA SER A 102 18.11 8.47 1.56
C SER A 102 17.27 8.46 0.27
N ALA A 103 17.80 9.03 -0.81
CA ALA A 103 17.18 8.89 -2.13
C ALA A 103 17.11 7.42 -2.61
N LEU A 104 17.97 6.54 -2.08
CA LEU A 104 17.95 5.10 -2.32
C LEU A 104 16.64 4.47 -1.79
N GLU A 105 16.32 4.74 -0.53
CA GLU A 105 15.12 4.24 0.13
C GLU A 105 13.85 4.90 -0.43
N PHE A 106 13.89 6.20 -0.73
CA PHE A 106 12.84 6.90 -1.47
C PHE A 106 12.54 6.20 -2.80
N ALA A 107 13.57 5.91 -3.61
CA ALA A 107 13.39 5.23 -4.89
C ALA A 107 12.71 3.87 -4.73
N ALA A 108 13.11 3.09 -3.72
CA ALA A 108 12.52 1.79 -3.45
C ALA A 108 11.03 1.90 -3.09
N VAL A 109 10.68 2.78 -2.16
CA VAL A 109 9.28 2.98 -1.72
C VAL A 109 8.42 3.61 -2.82
N MET A 110 8.96 4.55 -3.58
CA MET A 110 8.25 5.17 -4.71
C MET A 110 7.89 4.15 -5.79
N CYS A 111 8.78 3.18 -6.08
CA CYS A 111 8.47 2.12 -7.03
C CYS A 111 7.33 1.21 -6.57
N LEU A 112 7.16 1.01 -5.25
CA LEU A 112 5.99 0.32 -4.72
C LEU A 112 4.72 1.11 -5.02
N GLY A 113 4.70 2.42 -4.73
CA GLY A 113 3.54 3.26 -5.06
C GLY A 113 3.23 3.25 -6.57
N ILE A 114 4.24 3.32 -7.43
CA ILE A 114 4.04 3.21 -8.89
C ILE A 114 3.42 1.86 -9.27
N GLN A 115 3.88 0.76 -8.67
CA GLN A 115 3.34 -0.56 -8.94
C GLN A 115 1.92 -0.74 -8.38
N GLU A 116 1.63 -0.27 -7.17
CA GLU A 116 0.37 -0.54 -6.48
C GLU A 116 -0.75 0.42 -6.88
N ASN A 117 -0.45 1.72 -7.00
CA ASN A 117 -1.45 2.77 -7.23
C ASN A 117 -1.06 3.77 -8.33
N ASN A 118 -0.19 3.37 -9.26
CA ASN A 118 0.30 4.22 -10.35
C ASN A 118 0.98 5.51 -9.85
N GLY A 119 1.54 5.49 -8.64
CA GLY A 119 2.26 6.62 -8.05
C GLY A 119 1.34 7.71 -7.49
N ASP A 120 0.05 7.44 -7.38
CA ASP A 120 -0.95 8.39 -6.90
C ASP A 120 -0.82 8.69 -5.39
N MET A 121 -0.27 7.74 -4.63
CA MET A 121 -0.22 7.80 -3.16
C MET A 121 -1.61 7.97 -2.53
N SER A 122 -2.65 7.49 -3.21
CA SER A 122 -4.02 7.49 -2.69
C SER A 122 -4.24 6.39 -1.65
N CYS A 123 -5.26 6.62 -0.83
CA CYS A 123 -5.77 5.69 0.17
C CYS A 123 -6.87 4.77 -0.36
N ASP A 124 -7.08 4.73 -1.68
CA ASP A 124 -8.21 4.04 -2.28
C ASP A 124 -8.18 2.56 -1.92
N PRO A 125 -9.30 1.99 -1.45
CA PRO A 125 -9.38 0.58 -1.15
C PRO A 125 -9.36 -0.27 -2.42
N GLU A 126 -8.84 -1.48 -2.29
CA GLU A 126 -8.80 -2.50 -3.34
C GLU A 126 -10.18 -2.61 -4.00
N LYS A 127 -10.19 -2.51 -5.33
CA LYS A 127 -11.40 -2.70 -6.11
C LYS A 127 -11.80 -4.17 -6.05
N VAL A 128 -13.11 -4.41 -6.04
CA VAL A 128 -13.65 -5.77 -5.99
C VAL A 128 -14.38 -6.12 -7.28
N GLY A 129 -14.25 -7.38 -7.70
CA GLY A 129 -14.94 -7.95 -8.83
C GLY A 129 -14.01 -8.30 -9.99
N THR A 130 -14.23 -9.49 -10.55
CA THR A 130 -13.69 -9.92 -11.84
C THR A 130 -14.68 -10.87 -12.50
N GLU A 131 -14.41 -11.31 -13.73
CA GLU A 131 -15.19 -12.33 -14.40
C GLU A 131 -15.27 -13.61 -13.55
N GLY A 132 -16.47 -14.15 -13.36
CA GLY A 132 -16.72 -15.32 -12.52
C GLY A 132 -16.80 -15.04 -11.01
N TYR A 133 -16.27 -13.92 -10.52
CA TYR A 133 -16.28 -13.53 -9.10
C TYR A 133 -16.70 -12.05 -8.95
N PRO A 134 -17.99 -11.72 -9.14
CA PRO A 134 -18.44 -10.33 -9.17
C PRO A 134 -18.46 -9.69 -7.77
N GLY A 135 -18.12 -8.41 -7.71
CA GLY A 135 -18.27 -7.58 -6.51
C GLY A 135 -17.69 -8.21 -5.24
N LEU A 136 -18.47 -8.23 -4.15
CA LEU A 136 -18.09 -8.73 -2.83
C LEU A 136 -17.57 -10.18 -2.85
N ALA A 137 -18.05 -11.02 -3.77
CA ALA A 137 -17.58 -12.41 -3.88
C ALA A 137 -16.09 -12.49 -4.22
N TYR A 138 -15.53 -11.50 -4.91
CA TYR A 138 -14.09 -11.44 -5.20
C TYR A 138 -13.22 -11.35 -3.94
N ALA A 139 -13.66 -10.58 -2.94
CA ALA A 139 -12.94 -10.46 -1.67
C ALA A 139 -13.18 -11.70 -0.79
N PHE A 140 -14.41 -12.21 -0.82
CA PHE A 140 -14.87 -13.30 0.03
C PHE A 140 -14.34 -14.67 -0.39
N GLU A 141 -14.39 -15.00 -1.68
CA GLU A 141 -14.11 -16.34 -2.19
C GLU A 141 -12.63 -16.59 -2.47
N LYS A 142 -12.25 -17.87 -2.50
CA LYS A 142 -10.94 -18.30 -3.00
C LYS A 142 -11.02 -18.37 -4.53
N ILE A 143 -10.07 -17.74 -5.22
CA ILE A 143 -9.98 -17.79 -6.68
C ILE A 143 -8.75 -18.64 -7.06
N PRO A 144 -8.94 -19.86 -7.59
CA PRO A 144 -7.84 -20.77 -7.92
C PRO A 144 -6.79 -20.11 -8.82
N GLY A 145 -5.52 -20.18 -8.41
CA GLY A 145 -4.39 -19.62 -9.17
C GLY A 145 -4.25 -18.10 -9.13
N LEU A 146 -5.18 -17.38 -8.49
CA LEU A 146 -5.15 -15.91 -8.42
C LEU A 146 -5.02 -15.40 -6.99
N LYS A 147 -5.93 -15.78 -6.09
CA LYS A 147 -5.92 -15.27 -4.70
C LYS A 147 -6.56 -16.20 -3.68
N SER A 148 -6.13 -16.04 -2.44
CA SER A 148 -6.78 -16.62 -1.26
C SER A 148 -8.05 -15.83 -0.88
N SER A 149 -8.97 -16.48 -0.17
CA SER A 149 -10.20 -15.85 0.34
C SER A 149 -9.86 -14.96 1.53
N TYR A 150 -10.27 -13.69 1.54
CA TYR A 150 -10.06 -12.83 2.71
C TYR A 150 -10.96 -13.22 3.90
N ASN A 151 -11.98 -14.05 3.69
CA ASN A 151 -12.91 -14.46 4.75
C ASN A 151 -12.36 -15.54 5.68
N VAL A 152 -11.49 -16.44 5.19
CA VAL A 152 -10.99 -17.61 5.94
C VAL A 152 -9.47 -17.79 5.85
N ASN A 153 -8.74 -16.82 5.31
CA ASN A 153 -7.28 -16.90 5.26
C ASN A 153 -6.71 -16.60 6.65
N ASP A 154 -6.14 -17.61 7.28
CA ASP A 154 -5.54 -17.51 8.62
C ASP A 154 -4.38 -16.51 8.65
N ASP A 155 -3.64 -16.34 7.55
CA ASP A 155 -2.52 -15.38 7.47
C ASP A 155 -2.96 -13.91 7.57
N LEU A 156 -4.26 -13.62 7.42
CA LEU A 156 -4.82 -12.26 7.57
C LEU A 156 -5.38 -12.01 8.98
N GLY A 157 -5.51 -13.06 9.78
CA GLY A 157 -6.21 -13.08 11.07
C GLY A 157 -7.65 -12.57 11.03
N ASN A 158 -8.26 -12.45 9.85
CA ASN A 158 -9.64 -12.00 9.69
C ASN A 158 -10.59 -12.92 10.43
N TRP A 159 -11.59 -12.35 11.10
CA TRP A 159 -12.72 -13.12 11.57
C TRP A 159 -13.66 -13.38 10.39
N THR A 160 -14.10 -14.63 10.25
CA THR A 160 -15.08 -14.98 9.22
C THR A 160 -16.35 -14.15 9.39
N ALA A 161 -17.04 -13.86 8.30
CA ALA A 161 -18.33 -13.18 8.33
C ALA A 161 -19.32 -13.91 9.26
N LEU A 162 -19.32 -15.26 9.25
CA LEU A 162 -20.14 -16.05 10.18
C LEU A 162 -19.82 -15.77 11.66
N LYS A 163 -18.53 -15.63 12.00
CA LYS A 163 -18.10 -15.30 13.36
C LYS A 163 -18.56 -13.89 13.74
N LEU A 164 -18.39 -12.92 12.85
CA LEU A 164 -18.79 -11.53 13.08
C LEU A 164 -20.31 -11.36 13.18
N PHE A 165 -21.08 -12.05 12.35
CA PHE A 165 -22.55 -11.97 12.39
C PHE A 165 -23.14 -12.59 13.66
N LYS A 166 -22.36 -13.39 14.40
CA LYS A 166 -22.70 -13.92 15.72
C LYS A 166 -22.09 -13.11 16.87
N ASP A 167 -21.21 -12.16 16.57
CA ASP A 167 -20.57 -11.30 17.56
C ASP A 167 -21.53 -10.19 18.00
N ALA A 168 -21.85 -10.15 19.29
CA ALA A 168 -22.82 -9.19 19.83
C ALA A 168 -22.36 -7.73 19.66
N GLY A 169 -21.05 -7.46 19.71
CA GLY A 169 -20.50 -6.12 19.51
C GLY A 169 -20.65 -5.66 18.07
N TYR A 170 -20.32 -6.52 17.12
CA TYR A 170 -20.52 -6.30 15.68
C TYR A 170 -21.99 -6.05 15.35
N VAL A 171 -22.88 -6.94 15.81
CA VAL A 171 -24.32 -6.79 15.57
C VAL A 171 -24.84 -5.50 16.17
N ALA A 172 -24.51 -5.19 17.43
CA ALA A 172 -24.98 -3.96 18.08
C ALA A 172 -24.56 -2.68 17.32
N GLU A 173 -23.35 -2.66 16.76
CA GLU A 173 -22.84 -1.52 16.00
C GLU A 173 -23.49 -1.40 14.61
N HIS A 174 -23.67 -2.53 13.91
CA HIS A 174 -23.97 -2.53 12.48
C HIS A 174 -25.41 -2.90 12.12
N GLN A 175 -26.24 -3.32 13.09
CA GLN A 175 -27.62 -3.78 12.83
C GLN A 175 -28.53 -2.76 12.14
N ALA A 176 -28.22 -1.47 12.22
CA ALA A 176 -28.97 -0.41 11.55
C ALA A 176 -28.68 -0.31 10.04
N LEU A 177 -27.66 -1.01 9.53
CA LEU A 177 -27.26 -0.98 8.13
C LEU A 177 -28.12 -1.90 7.26
N ALA A 178 -28.25 -1.54 5.98
CA ALA A 178 -28.96 -2.37 5.02
C ALA A 178 -28.34 -3.78 4.91
N GLY A 179 -29.18 -4.77 4.68
CA GLY A 179 -28.77 -6.17 4.58
C GLY A 179 -28.76 -6.93 5.91
N TYR A 180 -28.77 -6.25 7.07
CA TYR A 180 -28.80 -6.89 8.39
C TYR A 180 -29.92 -7.94 8.51
N HIS A 181 -31.18 -7.53 8.28
CA HIS A 181 -32.34 -8.42 8.36
C HIS A 181 -32.29 -9.58 7.36
N GLN A 182 -31.64 -9.40 6.20
CA GLN A 182 -31.49 -10.48 5.22
C GLN A 182 -30.53 -11.57 5.72
N VAL A 183 -29.50 -11.17 6.47
CA VAL A 183 -28.48 -12.07 7.03
C VAL A 183 -28.96 -12.73 8.33
N VAL A 184 -29.57 -11.96 9.23
CA VAL A 184 -29.81 -12.41 10.62
C VAL A 184 -31.20 -13.01 10.82
N ASP A 185 -32.27 -12.38 10.32
CA ASP A 185 -33.65 -12.80 10.62
C ASP A 185 -34.02 -14.16 9.98
N ARG A 186 -33.29 -14.56 8.93
CA ARG A 186 -33.48 -15.84 8.23
C ARG A 186 -32.68 -16.99 8.85
N GLY A 187 -31.94 -16.71 9.93
CA GLY A 187 -30.87 -17.58 10.41
C GLY A 187 -29.59 -17.37 9.60
N ILE A 188 -28.48 -17.15 10.29
CA ILE A 188 -27.20 -16.85 9.66
C ILE A 188 -26.70 -18.10 8.90
N ASP A 189 -26.61 -17.99 7.57
CA ASP A 189 -26.14 -19.05 6.68
C ASP A 189 -24.70 -19.49 7.06
N PRO A 190 -24.44 -20.78 7.32
CA PRO A 190 -23.09 -21.29 7.59
C PRO A 190 -22.07 -21.00 6.48
N ALA A 191 -22.51 -20.78 5.23
CA ALA A 191 -21.63 -20.43 4.12
C ALA A 191 -20.81 -19.15 4.37
N TRP A 192 -21.30 -18.24 5.22
CA TRP A 192 -20.54 -17.07 5.70
C TRP A 192 -19.24 -17.43 6.43
N GLY A 193 -19.06 -18.68 6.84
CA GLY A 193 -17.84 -19.21 7.48
C GLY A 193 -16.91 -19.95 6.51
N THR A 194 -17.16 -19.87 5.20
CA THR A 194 -16.46 -20.66 4.18
C THR A 194 -15.81 -19.77 3.13
N THR A 195 -15.25 -20.38 2.09
CA THR A 195 -14.71 -19.71 0.88
C THR A 195 -15.75 -19.55 -0.23
N PHE A 196 -17.04 -19.83 0.02
CA PHE A 196 -18.09 -19.79 -1.00
C PHE A 196 -19.15 -18.74 -0.63
N TRP A 197 -19.41 -17.82 -1.54
CA TRP A 197 -20.42 -16.79 -1.36
C TRP A 197 -21.81 -17.43 -1.24
N PRO A 198 -22.64 -17.01 -0.26
CA PRO A 198 -24.01 -17.50 -0.15
C PRO A 198 -24.86 -17.13 -1.39
N LYS A 199 -25.30 -18.14 -2.16
CA LYS A 199 -25.90 -17.96 -3.50
C LYS A 199 -27.13 -17.05 -3.55
N THR A 200 -27.85 -16.88 -2.45
CA THR A 200 -29.07 -16.08 -2.36
C THR A 200 -28.80 -14.60 -2.06
N PHE A 201 -27.55 -14.22 -1.81
CA PHE A 201 -27.18 -12.86 -1.43
C PHE A 201 -26.58 -12.08 -2.60
N PRO A 202 -26.95 -10.80 -2.78
CA PRO A 202 -26.41 -9.97 -3.86
C PRO A 202 -24.92 -9.72 -3.64
N THR A 203 -24.14 -9.77 -4.72
CA THR A 203 -22.68 -9.56 -4.65
C THR A 203 -22.26 -8.11 -4.93
N LYS A 204 -23.19 -7.22 -5.31
CA LYS A 204 -22.84 -5.84 -5.64
C LYS A 204 -22.33 -5.09 -4.39
N PRO A 205 -21.20 -4.35 -4.45
CA PRO A 205 -20.75 -3.50 -3.36
C PRO A 205 -21.63 -2.24 -3.27
N ASP A 206 -22.82 -2.40 -2.69
CA ASP A 206 -23.86 -1.38 -2.61
C ASP A 206 -24.30 -1.25 -1.14
N THR A 207 -23.97 -0.13 -0.51
CA THR A 207 -24.25 0.10 0.92
C THR A 207 -25.74 0.14 1.22
N SER A 208 -26.60 0.41 0.23
CA SER A 208 -28.07 0.38 0.38
C SER A 208 -28.66 -1.03 0.39
N VAL A 209 -27.85 -2.05 0.07
CA VAL A 209 -28.26 -3.46 0.04
C VAL A 209 -27.42 -4.32 0.98
N ASN A 210 -26.10 -4.15 0.93
CA ASN A 210 -25.10 -4.99 1.59
C ASN A 210 -24.31 -4.27 2.68
N GLY A 211 -24.78 -3.12 3.18
CA GLY A 211 -24.08 -2.31 4.18
C GLY A 211 -23.59 -3.13 5.38
N PHE A 212 -24.44 -3.97 5.97
CA PHE A 212 -24.08 -4.84 7.09
C PHE A 212 -22.98 -5.87 6.74
N VAL A 213 -23.00 -6.43 5.53
CA VAL A 213 -22.01 -7.42 5.08
C VAL A 213 -20.68 -6.75 4.72
N MET A 214 -20.72 -5.52 4.20
CA MET A 214 -19.53 -4.74 3.85
C MET A 214 -18.70 -4.33 5.07
N GLU A 215 -19.27 -4.35 6.27
CA GLU A 215 -18.49 -4.07 7.50
C GLU A 215 -17.72 -5.28 8.04
N ALA A 216 -17.90 -6.46 7.43
CA ALA A 216 -17.18 -7.66 7.81
C ALA A 216 -15.71 -7.59 7.37
N ASP A 217 -14.83 -8.24 8.12
CA ASP A 217 -13.38 -8.15 7.95
C ASP A 217 -12.91 -8.42 6.51
N PHE A 218 -13.50 -9.40 5.82
CA PHE A 218 -13.11 -9.75 4.45
C PHE A 218 -13.22 -8.58 3.46
N PHE A 219 -14.18 -7.66 3.68
CA PHE A 219 -14.37 -6.49 2.83
C PHE A 219 -13.78 -5.25 3.48
N LYS A 220 -14.06 -5.02 4.77
CA LYS A 220 -13.57 -3.85 5.50
C LYS A 220 -12.05 -3.78 5.56
N PHE A 221 -11.35 -4.91 5.65
CA PHE A 221 -9.88 -4.98 5.69
C PHE A 221 -9.26 -5.45 4.36
N ARG A 222 -9.93 -5.20 3.23
CA ARG A 222 -9.28 -5.30 1.91
C ARG A 222 -8.19 -4.23 1.75
N GLY A 223 -7.26 -4.46 0.82
CA GLY A 223 -6.06 -3.63 0.63
C GLY A 223 -6.36 -2.13 0.63
N ARG A 224 -5.60 -1.34 1.40
CA ARG A 224 -5.61 0.13 1.35
C ARG A 224 -4.20 0.70 1.36
N GLY A 225 -4.08 1.90 0.79
CA GLY A 225 -2.86 2.69 0.84
C GLY A 225 -1.75 2.18 -0.09
N VAL A 226 -0.55 2.73 0.11
CA VAL A 226 0.57 2.61 -0.83
C VAL A 226 1.08 1.17 -0.99
N ILE A 227 1.03 0.36 0.07
CA ILE A 227 1.47 -1.04 0.06
C ILE A 227 0.33 -2.05 0.18
N GLN A 228 -0.92 -1.60 0.02
CA GLN A 228 -2.12 -2.44 0.15
C GLN A 228 -2.21 -3.19 1.49
N THR A 229 -2.16 -2.44 2.61
CA THR A 229 -2.38 -2.99 3.97
C THR A 229 -3.69 -3.78 3.99
N THR A 230 -3.62 -5.06 4.36
CA THR A 230 -4.73 -6.02 4.22
C THR A 230 -4.83 -6.91 5.44
N GLY A 231 -6.05 -7.19 5.90
CA GLY A 231 -6.30 -8.14 6.97
C GLY A 231 -6.30 -7.53 8.38
N ARG A 232 -7.05 -8.17 9.29
CA ARG A 232 -7.24 -7.74 10.67
C ARG A 232 -5.91 -7.61 11.42
N GLU A 233 -4.92 -8.45 11.15
CA GLU A 233 -3.64 -8.39 11.87
C GLU A 233 -2.90 -7.06 11.59
N ASP A 234 -2.71 -6.72 10.32
CA ASP A 234 -2.03 -5.49 9.92
C ASP A 234 -2.83 -4.25 10.34
N TYR A 235 -4.15 -4.27 10.14
CA TYR A 235 -5.03 -3.22 10.64
C TYR A 235 -5.00 -3.11 12.18
N GLY A 236 -4.82 -4.22 12.89
CA GLY A 236 -4.67 -4.27 14.33
C GLY A 236 -3.45 -3.50 14.82
N VAL A 237 -2.35 -3.52 14.07
CA VAL A 237 -1.17 -2.69 14.39
C VAL A 237 -1.49 -1.20 14.23
N LEU A 238 -2.29 -0.83 13.22
CA LEU A 238 -2.76 0.54 13.03
C LEU A 238 -3.76 0.99 14.10
N ILE A 239 -4.60 0.08 14.62
CA ILE A 239 -5.42 0.37 15.81
C ILE A 239 -4.52 0.80 16.95
N ASP A 240 -3.51 0.00 17.28
CA ASP A 240 -2.57 0.30 18.36
C ASP A 240 -1.85 1.64 18.10
N TYR A 241 -1.45 1.91 16.85
CA TYR A 241 -0.83 3.17 16.46
C TYR A 241 -1.73 4.38 16.75
N VAL A 242 -2.99 4.37 16.27
CA VAL A 242 -3.94 5.47 16.48
C VAL A 242 -4.24 5.65 17.97
N MET A 243 -4.48 4.55 18.69
CA MET A 243 -4.82 4.59 20.11
C MET A 243 -3.70 5.21 20.96
N ASN A 244 -2.45 4.96 20.60
CA ASN A 244 -1.27 5.43 21.34
C ASN A 244 -0.82 6.84 20.91
N ASN A 245 -0.94 7.19 19.63
CA ASN A 245 -0.30 8.39 19.08
C ASN A 245 -1.27 9.53 18.75
N ALA A 246 -2.57 9.28 18.54
CA ALA A 246 -3.50 10.34 18.15
C ALA A 246 -3.45 11.61 19.05
N PRO A 247 -3.31 11.51 20.39
CA PRO A 247 -3.23 12.70 21.26
C PRO A 247 -2.00 13.60 21.00
N THR A 248 -0.90 13.05 20.50
CA THR A 248 0.35 13.81 20.27
C THR A 248 0.52 14.25 18.82
N LEU A 249 -0.20 13.63 17.88
CA LEU A 249 -0.13 13.97 16.46
C LEU A 249 -0.83 15.28 16.09
N GLY A 250 -1.69 15.83 16.96
CA GLY A 250 -2.44 17.05 16.68
C GLY A 250 -3.45 16.91 15.53
N ASN A 251 -3.83 15.67 15.18
CA ASN A 251 -4.76 15.38 14.11
C ASN A 251 -6.19 15.16 14.67
N ALA A 252 -7.12 16.03 14.29
CA ALA A 252 -8.49 16.01 14.81
C ALA A 252 -9.27 14.73 14.42
N ASN A 253 -9.10 14.27 13.18
CA ASN A 253 -9.78 13.07 12.69
C ASN A 253 -9.31 11.82 13.44
N LEU A 254 -8.00 11.67 13.66
CA LEU A 254 -7.46 10.56 14.45
C LEU A 254 -7.84 10.65 15.93
N THR A 255 -7.91 11.86 16.48
CA THR A 255 -8.36 12.08 17.87
C THR A 255 -9.81 11.66 18.04
N GLN A 256 -10.68 12.02 17.08
CA GLN A 256 -12.08 11.62 17.07
C GLN A 256 -12.21 10.10 16.93
N LEU A 257 -11.49 9.49 15.98
CA LEU A 257 -11.49 8.02 15.80
C LEU A 257 -11.07 7.30 17.07
N ARG A 258 -9.97 7.74 17.70
CA ARG A 258 -9.53 7.21 18.99
C ARG A 258 -10.62 7.32 20.05
N GLY A 259 -11.30 8.47 20.16
CA GLY A 259 -12.40 8.66 21.11
C GLY A 259 -13.55 7.68 20.88
N THR A 260 -13.98 7.50 19.62
CA THR A 260 -15.00 6.51 19.24
C THR A 260 -14.56 5.09 19.59
N TRP A 261 -13.32 4.73 19.24
CA TRP A 261 -12.77 3.40 19.49
C TRP A 261 -12.60 3.10 20.98
N ASP A 262 -12.19 4.09 21.77
CA ASP A 262 -12.06 3.99 23.22
C ASP A 262 -13.41 3.79 23.92
N ALA A 263 -14.48 4.39 23.38
CA ALA A 263 -15.83 4.24 23.90
C ALA A 263 -16.45 2.86 23.67
N TYR A 264 -15.88 2.01 22.79
CA TYR A 264 -16.40 0.66 22.59
C TYR A 264 -16.20 -0.24 23.82
N PRO A 265 -17.27 -0.73 24.48
CA PRO A 265 -17.16 -1.69 25.57
C PRO A 265 -16.46 -2.99 25.13
N ALA A 266 -15.48 -3.44 25.92
CA ALA A 266 -14.84 -4.73 25.75
C ALA A 266 -15.75 -5.84 26.29
N ALA A 267 -16.41 -6.57 25.40
CA ALA A 267 -17.31 -7.68 25.76
C ALA A 267 -16.55 -9.02 25.84
N GLY A 268 -15.45 -9.07 26.60
CA GLY A 268 -14.61 -10.27 26.76
C GLY A 268 -13.61 -10.53 25.63
N ALA A 269 -13.64 -9.74 24.55
CA ALA A 269 -12.58 -9.68 23.54
C ALA A 269 -11.48 -8.68 23.93
N SER A 270 -10.31 -8.78 23.29
CA SER A 270 -9.28 -7.75 23.43
C SER A 270 -9.82 -6.39 22.96
N LYS A 271 -9.28 -5.28 23.49
CA LYS A 271 -9.70 -3.93 23.05
C LYS A 271 -9.50 -3.76 21.54
N LYS A 272 -8.38 -4.27 21.02
CA LYS A 272 -8.06 -4.30 19.60
C LYS A 272 -9.07 -5.09 18.77
N ASP A 273 -9.44 -6.29 19.20
CA ASP A 273 -10.47 -7.09 18.51
C ASP A 273 -11.84 -6.43 18.56
N THR A 274 -12.17 -5.80 19.69
CA THR A 274 -13.41 -5.04 19.85
C THR A 274 -13.47 -3.90 18.83
N ILE A 275 -12.38 -3.14 18.68
CA ILE A 275 -12.28 -2.05 17.70
C ILE A 275 -12.31 -2.62 16.27
N ALA A 276 -11.59 -3.70 15.98
CA ALA A 276 -11.59 -4.28 14.64
C ALA A 276 -13.00 -4.73 14.21
N SER A 277 -13.75 -5.39 15.10
CA SER A 277 -15.13 -5.81 14.80
C SER A 277 -16.08 -4.62 14.65
N ARG A 278 -15.99 -3.61 15.52
CA ARG A 278 -16.95 -2.49 15.55
C ARG A 278 -16.60 -1.30 14.68
N SER A 279 -15.34 -1.14 14.28
CA SER A 279 -14.98 -0.10 13.32
C SER A 279 -15.73 -0.28 12.00
N THR A 280 -15.97 0.83 11.30
CA THR A 280 -16.65 0.86 10.00
C THR A 280 -15.65 1.05 8.86
N ASN A 281 -16.05 0.74 7.63
CA ASN A 281 -15.27 1.03 6.43
C ASN A 281 -14.97 2.52 6.34
N ALA A 282 -15.93 3.38 6.72
CA ALA A 282 -15.76 4.82 6.78
C ALA A 282 -14.72 5.27 7.84
N HIS A 283 -14.62 4.60 9.00
CA HIS A 283 -13.55 4.89 9.96
C HIS A 283 -12.17 4.68 9.34
N TRP A 284 -12.02 3.62 8.53
CA TRP A 284 -10.76 3.33 7.85
C TRP A 284 -10.50 4.25 6.68
N ASP A 285 -11.51 4.64 5.93
CA ASP A 285 -11.36 5.63 4.87
C ASP A 285 -10.95 7.00 5.45
N THR A 286 -11.51 7.39 6.59
CA THR A 286 -11.05 8.58 7.35
C THR A 286 -9.61 8.42 7.83
N ALA A 287 -9.25 7.29 8.44
CA ALA A 287 -7.90 7.08 8.96
C ALA A 287 -6.86 7.12 7.84
N PHE A 288 -7.05 6.36 6.76
CA PHE A 288 -6.13 6.33 5.63
C PHE A 288 -6.17 7.61 4.78
N GLY A 289 -7.20 8.44 4.91
CA GLY A 289 -7.21 9.81 4.37
C GLY A 289 -6.14 10.72 5.01
N GLU A 290 -5.63 10.35 6.19
CA GLU A 290 -4.54 11.05 6.85
C GLU A 290 -3.17 10.52 6.41
N GLY A 291 -2.33 11.39 5.84
CA GLY A 291 -1.00 11.01 5.35
C GLY A 291 -0.14 10.29 6.38
N ILE A 292 -0.27 10.65 7.67
CA ILE A 292 0.46 10.00 8.77
C ILE A 292 0.07 8.52 8.94
N ILE A 293 -1.17 8.12 8.67
CA ILE A 293 -1.59 6.71 8.74
C ILE A 293 -1.09 5.93 7.54
N LEU A 294 -1.12 6.53 6.33
CA LEU A 294 -0.51 5.93 5.15
C LEU A 294 0.98 5.64 5.38
N ALA A 295 1.69 6.59 6.01
CA ALA A 295 3.09 6.44 6.37
C ALA A 295 3.32 5.39 7.46
N ALA A 296 2.54 5.45 8.54
CA ALA A 296 2.63 4.51 9.65
C ALA A 296 2.37 3.07 9.20
N ALA A 297 1.44 2.86 8.26
CA ALA A 297 1.16 1.55 7.69
C ALA A 297 2.40 0.90 7.06
N ILE A 298 3.22 1.67 6.33
CA ILE A 298 4.45 1.17 5.71
C ILE A 298 5.52 0.85 6.78
N SER A 299 5.69 1.73 7.76
CA SER A 299 6.66 1.55 8.83
C SER A 299 6.34 0.34 9.70
N GLU A 300 5.08 0.21 10.10
CA GLU A 300 4.62 -0.90 10.93
C GLU A 300 4.67 -2.24 10.19
N ASP A 301 4.27 -2.28 8.91
CA ASP A 301 4.40 -3.47 8.07
C ASP A 301 5.87 -3.90 7.95
N SER A 302 6.77 -2.95 7.70
CA SER A 302 8.22 -3.19 7.70
C SER A 302 8.70 -3.78 9.02
N ARG A 303 8.33 -3.17 10.14
CA ARG A 303 8.76 -3.60 11.47
C ARG A 303 8.34 -5.05 11.76
N ILE A 304 7.10 -5.41 11.49
CA ILE A 304 6.61 -6.78 11.74
C ILE A 304 7.15 -7.79 10.72
N LYS A 305 7.48 -7.35 9.50
CA LYS A 305 8.01 -8.20 8.42
C LYS A 305 9.55 -8.16 8.30
N SER A 306 10.23 -7.98 9.43
CA SER A 306 11.70 -8.08 9.60
C SER A 306 12.52 -6.85 9.15
N ASP A 307 11.98 -5.64 9.33
CA ASP A 307 12.57 -4.35 8.98
C ASP A 307 13.01 -4.27 7.51
N TYR A 308 12.12 -4.58 6.57
CA TYR A 308 12.50 -4.69 5.16
C TYR A 308 12.86 -3.35 4.50
N LEU A 309 12.45 -2.20 5.09
CA LEU A 309 12.81 -0.86 4.59
C LEU A 309 14.29 -0.53 4.81
N LYS A 310 14.99 -1.22 5.72
CA LYS A 310 16.42 -1.00 5.99
C LYS A 310 17.25 -1.62 4.87
N LEU A 311 17.48 -0.85 3.81
CA LEU A 311 18.27 -1.28 2.66
C LEU A 311 19.78 -1.27 2.96
N ALA A 312 20.51 -2.19 2.34
CA ALA A 312 21.95 -2.23 2.43
C ALA A 312 22.56 -1.13 1.54
N THR A 313 23.68 -0.56 1.99
CA THR A 313 24.41 0.49 1.26
C THR A 313 25.61 -0.05 0.48
N ASP A 314 25.81 -1.37 0.44
CA ASP A 314 26.81 -2.03 -0.40
C ASP A 314 26.17 -2.76 -1.58
N ALA A 315 26.80 -2.68 -2.74
CA ALA A 315 26.28 -3.23 -3.99
C ALA A 315 26.06 -4.75 -3.93
N LYS A 316 26.90 -5.49 -3.20
CA LYS A 316 26.78 -6.94 -3.11
C LYS A 316 25.49 -7.34 -2.39
N THR A 317 25.20 -6.71 -1.25
CA THR A 317 24.01 -7.01 -0.45
C THR A 317 22.75 -6.44 -1.08
N LEU A 318 22.79 -5.19 -1.58
CA LEU A 318 21.60 -4.54 -2.17
C LEU A 318 21.07 -5.32 -3.39
N ASN A 319 21.98 -5.86 -4.21
CA ASN A 319 21.64 -6.71 -5.37
C ASN A 319 21.41 -8.19 -5.01
N GLY A 320 21.43 -8.54 -3.72
CA GLY A 320 21.18 -9.90 -3.25
C GLY A 320 19.78 -10.43 -3.59
N GLY A 321 19.58 -11.73 -3.39
CA GLY A 321 18.31 -12.40 -3.71
C GLY A 321 17.23 -12.24 -2.64
N LYS A 322 16.08 -12.89 -2.86
CA LYS A 322 14.85 -12.85 -2.01
C LYS A 322 15.04 -13.26 -0.53
N ALA A 323 16.20 -13.78 -0.15
CA ALA A 323 16.55 -14.16 1.23
C ALA A 323 17.61 -13.25 1.87
N THR A 324 18.22 -12.34 1.11
CA THR A 324 19.28 -11.45 1.58
C THR A 324 18.66 -10.20 2.20
N LYS A 325 18.62 -10.11 3.54
CA LYS A 325 18.14 -8.92 4.25
C LYS A 325 18.89 -7.68 3.77
N GLY A 326 18.16 -6.59 3.52
CA GLY A 326 18.70 -5.35 2.96
C GLY A 326 18.78 -5.30 1.43
N SER A 327 18.46 -6.39 0.73
CA SER A 327 18.33 -6.38 -0.74
C SER A 327 16.98 -5.84 -1.20
N LEU A 328 16.93 -5.31 -2.42
CA LEU A 328 15.68 -4.88 -3.07
C LEU A 328 14.70 -6.06 -3.24
N TYR A 329 15.21 -7.26 -3.53
CA TYR A 329 14.40 -8.48 -3.64
C TYR A 329 13.79 -8.92 -2.32
N PHE A 330 14.52 -8.77 -1.22
CA PHE A 330 13.99 -9.04 0.11
C PHE A 330 12.86 -8.07 0.46
N MET A 331 13.05 -6.77 0.20
CA MET A 331 12.02 -5.76 0.38
C MET A 331 10.75 -6.09 -0.40
N ALA A 332 10.86 -6.25 -1.72
CA ALA A 332 9.69 -6.51 -2.56
C ALA A 332 8.95 -7.80 -2.17
N ARG A 333 9.68 -8.87 -1.80
CA ARG A 333 9.07 -10.14 -1.34
C ARG A 333 8.29 -10.00 -0.04
N LYS A 334 8.73 -9.14 0.87
CA LYS A 334 8.07 -8.96 2.17
C LYS A 334 6.75 -8.22 2.03
N ILE A 335 6.64 -7.37 1.03
CA ILE A 335 5.40 -6.64 0.71
C ILE A 335 4.42 -7.56 0.00
N ASN A 336 4.87 -8.24 -1.06
CA ASN A 336 4.02 -9.17 -1.81
C ASN A 336 4.81 -10.37 -2.38
N GLY A 337 4.13 -11.50 -2.52
CA GLY A 337 4.69 -12.77 -2.99
C GLY A 337 4.64 -12.95 -4.52
N GLY A 338 4.74 -14.21 -4.97
CA GLY A 338 4.61 -14.56 -6.38
C GLY A 338 5.66 -13.91 -7.29
N SER A 339 5.20 -13.38 -8.44
CA SER A 339 6.03 -12.66 -9.42
C SER A 339 6.36 -11.23 -9.02
N TYR A 340 5.73 -10.70 -7.96
CA TYR A 340 5.83 -9.29 -7.60
C TYR A 340 7.27 -8.75 -7.48
N PRO A 341 8.21 -9.45 -6.81
CA PRO A 341 9.59 -8.96 -6.75
C PRO A 341 10.27 -8.88 -8.11
N ASP A 342 9.90 -9.77 -9.03
CA ASP A 342 10.51 -9.86 -10.36
C ASP A 342 9.98 -8.73 -11.28
N GLU A 343 8.86 -8.09 -10.91
CA GLU A 343 8.31 -6.90 -11.58
C GLU A 343 8.86 -5.60 -10.99
N VAL A 344 8.91 -5.49 -9.66
CA VAL A 344 9.22 -4.21 -8.99
C VAL A 344 10.72 -3.96 -8.83
N VAL A 345 11.54 -5.00 -8.61
CA VAL A 345 12.99 -4.79 -8.43
C VAL A 345 13.64 -4.17 -9.66
N PRO A 346 13.30 -4.56 -10.91
CA PRO A 346 13.77 -3.84 -12.09
C PRO A 346 13.43 -2.34 -12.09
N MET A 347 12.21 -1.98 -11.65
CA MET A 347 11.79 -0.57 -11.48
C MET A 347 12.68 0.15 -10.47
N MET A 348 12.90 -0.44 -9.30
CA MET A 348 13.76 0.13 -8.24
C MET A 348 15.17 0.37 -8.76
N LYS A 349 15.78 -0.62 -9.42
CA LYS A 349 17.13 -0.50 -9.98
C LYS A 349 17.22 0.57 -11.06
N ALA A 350 16.23 0.67 -11.94
CA ALA A 350 16.18 1.71 -12.97
C ALA A 350 16.04 3.11 -12.36
N LEU A 351 15.17 3.28 -11.37
CA LEU A 351 14.97 4.55 -10.68
C LEU A 351 16.21 4.99 -9.90
N ILE A 352 16.87 4.09 -9.17
CA ILE A 352 18.12 4.39 -8.44
C ILE A 352 19.21 4.88 -9.39
N ARG A 353 19.44 4.16 -10.50
CA ARG A 353 20.43 4.57 -11.52
C ARG A 353 20.09 5.92 -12.15
N ALA A 354 18.81 6.16 -12.43
CA ALA A 354 18.34 7.42 -13.00
C ALA A 354 18.56 8.60 -12.04
N ILE A 355 18.28 8.44 -10.75
CA ILE A 355 18.53 9.47 -9.73
C ILE A 355 20.04 9.73 -9.60
N ALA A 356 20.87 8.68 -9.59
CA ALA A 356 22.32 8.83 -9.50
C ALA A 356 22.97 9.50 -10.75
N ALA A 357 22.22 9.60 -11.85
CA ALA A 357 22.65 10.23 -13.10
C ALA A 357 22.23 11.71 -13.22
N LEU A 358 21.38 12.21 -12.30
CA LEU A 358 21.16 13.65 -12.08
C LEU A 358 22.45 14.29 -11.53
#